data_AF-A0A355A8S5-F1
#
_entry.id   AF-A0A355A8S5-F1
#
_cell.length_a   1.000
_cell.length_b   1.000
_cell.length_c   1.000
_cell.angle_alpha   90.00
_cell.angle_beta   90.00
_cell.angle_gamma   90.00
#
_symmetry.space_group_name_H-M   'P 1'
#
loop_
_entity.id
_entity.type
_entity.pdbx_description
1 polymer ?
#
loop_
_entity_poly.entity_id
_entity_poly.type
_entity_poly.pdbx_seq_one_letter_code
_entity_poly.pdbx_strand_id
1 'polypeptide(L)'
;YCGEGESLDPLLPRPFSLFRIQKEDGVLELIFRVGGKGTSSLSRKVSGERLQLLGPLGRGFTESHYFSRVLLFAGGIGMPPLYSLAESSKGVDFTLFYGGRSRSD
;
A
#
# COMPACT_ATOMS: atom_id res chain seq x y z
N TYR A 1 9.27 -15.50 0.15
CA TYR A 1 8.74 -15.93 -1.16
C TYR A 1 7.33 -16.47 -0.97
N CYS A 2 6.42 -16.22 -1.91
CA CYS A 2 5.08 -16.81 -1.87
C CYS A 2 5.15 -18.22 -2.47
N GLY A 3 5.66 -19.18 -1.71
CA GLY A 3 5.73 -20.59 -2.11
C GLY A 3 6.77 -21.33 -1.27
N GLU A 4 6.36 -22.41 -0.61
CA GLU A 4 7.28 -23.46 -0.20
C GLU A 4 7.33 -24.47 -1.36
N GLY A 5 8.50 -24.67 -1.97
CA GLY A 5 8.73 -25.62 -3.07
C GLY A 5 9.29 -24.99 -4.34
N GLU A 6 10.55 -25.33 -4.64
CA GLU A 6 11.37 -25.36 -5.89
C GLU A 6 11.11 -24.46 -7.12
N SER A 7 10.05 -23.65 -7.19
CA SER A 7 9.86 -22.70 -8.29
C SER A 7 10.32 -21.31 -7.88
N LEU A 8 11.37 -20.84 -8.55
CA LEU A 8 11.80 -19.44 -8.50
C LEU A 8 10.83 -18.50 -9.26
N ASP A 9 9.72 -18.98 -9.81
CA ASP A 9 8.73 -18.14 -10.48
C ASP A 9 7.56 -17.80 -9.53
N PRO A 10 7.35 -16.51 -9.15
CA PRO A 10 8.03 -15.33 -9.66
C PRO A 10 9.15 -14.85 -8.72
N LEU A 11 10.33 -14.61 -9.29
CA LEU A 11 11.60 -14.43 -8.56
C LEU A 11 11.68 -13.09 -7.82
N LEU A 12 11.29 -11.99 -8.48
CA LEU A 12 11.57 -10.64 -7.99
C LEU A 12 10.54 -10.17 -6.95
N PRO A 13 10.92 -9.53 -5.84
CA PRO A 13 9.96 -9.00 -4.87
C PRO A 13 8.98 -8.01 -5.50
N ARG A 14 7.78 -7.89 -4.92
CA ARG A 14 6.72 -7.01 -5.42
C ARG A 14 6.68 -5.77 -4.53
N PRO A 15 6.97 -4.56 -5.06
CA PRO A 15 6.89 -3.34 -4.27
C PRO A 15 5.43 -2.96 -4.03
N PHE A 16 5.07 -2.70 -2.78
CA PHE A 16 3.75 -2.21 -2.40
C PHE A 16 3.88 -0.96 -1.55
N SER A 17 2.99 0.00 -1.81
CA SER A 17 2.77 1.11 -0.90
C SER A 17 1.98 0.63 0.32
N LEU A 18 2.31 1.21 1.48
CA LEU A 18 1.57 0.97 2.71
C LEU A 18 0.24 1.71 2.65
N PHE A 19 -0.85 1.03 2.99
CA PHE A 19 -2.17 1.66 3.12
C PHE A 19 -2.36 2.21 4.52
N ARG A 20 -2.10 1.38 5.54
CA ARG A 20 -2.18 1.75 6.96
C ARG A 20 -1.08 1.05 7.76
N ILE A 21 -0.61 1.73 8.80
CA ILE A 21 0.39 1.24 9.75
C ILE A 21 -0.19 1.37 11.15
N GLN A 22 -0.52 0.25 11.78
CA GLN A 22 -1.01 0.20 13.16
C GLN A 22 0.14 -0.29 14.05
N LYS A 23 0.91 0.66 14.59
CA LYS A 23 2.19 0.36 15.27
C LYS A 23 1.97 -0.42 16.57
N GLU A 24 0.90 -0.09 17.28
CA GLU A 24 0.53 -0.66 18.58
C GLU A 24 0.21 -2.15 18.45
N ASP A 25 -0.47 -2.54 17.36
CA ASP A 25 -0.84 -3.93 17.08
C ASP A 25 0.19 -4.68 16.24
N GLY A 26 1.22 -3.99 15.75
CA GLY A 26 2.21 -4.55 14.83
C GLY A 26 1.62 -4.95 13.46
N VAL A 27 0.55 -4.28 13.02
CA VAL A 27 -0.20 -4.61 11.80
C VAL A 27 0.12 -3.65 10.67
N LEU A 28 0.37 -4.21 9.49
CA LEU A 28 0.48 -3.48 8.22
C LEU A 28 -0.67 -3.87 7.30
N GLU A 29 -1.37 -2.86 6.76
CA GLU A 29 -2.37 -3.08 5.73
C GLU A 29 -1.83 -2.69 4.36
N LEU A 30 -2.04 -3.57 3.38
CA LEU A 30 -1.65 -3.39 1.99
C LEU A 30 -2.88 -3.50 1.11
N ILE A 31 -3.02 -2.57 0.17
CA ILE A 31 -4.02 -2.67 -0.90
C ILE A 31 -3.27 -2.77 -2.22
N PHE A 32 -3.59 -3.79 -3.02
CA PHE A 32 -2.98 -4.01 -4.32
C PHE A 32 -3.99 -4.57 -5.32
N ARG A 33 -3.75 -4.30 -6.60
CA ARG A 33 -4.51 -4.91 -7.69
C ARG A 33 -3.87 -6.23 -8.13
N VAL A 34 -4.71 -7.24 -8.33
CA VAL A 34 -4.28 -8.49 -8.97
C VAL A 34 -4.08 -8.23 -10.46
N GLY A 35 -2.88 -8.53 -10.96
CA GLY A 35 -2.51 -8.25 -12.35
C GLY A 35 -1.39 -9.11 -12.92
N GLY A 36 -0.75 -9.97 -12.11
CA GLY A 36 0.28 -10.89 -12.57
C GLY A 36 0.49 -12.04 -11.58
N LYS A 37 1.32 -13.01 -11.95
CA LYS A 37 1.55 -14.25 -11.18
C LYS A 37 1.82 -13.99 -9.70
N GLY A 38 2.65 -12.99 -9.40
CA GLY A 38 3.02 -12.63 -8.03
C GLY A 38 1.87 -12.10 -7.18
N THR A 39 1.06 -11.18 -7.71
CA THR A 39 -0.10 -10.64 -6.98
C THR A 39 -1.25 -11.65 -6.94
N SER A 40 -1.40 -12.49 -7.96
CA SER A 40 -2.36 -13.61 -7.93
C SER A 40 -1.99 -14.68 -6.90
N SER A 41 -0.72 -14.99 -6.72
CA SER A 41 -0.30 -15.90 -5.64
C SER A 41 -0.52 -15.27 -4.27
N LEU A 42 -0.23 -13.98 -4.12
CA LEU A 42 -0.44 -13.26 -2.86
C LEU A 42 -1.93 -13.15 -2.50
N SER A 43 -2.81 -12.93 -3.48
CA SER A 43 -4.25 -12.81 -3.23
C SER A 43 -4.93 -14.11 -2.80
N ARG A 44 -4.24 -15.25 -2.89
CA ARG A 44 -4.73 -16.55 -2.43
C ARG A 44 -4.22 -16.92 -1.04
N LYS A 45 -3.37 -16.09 -0.43
CA LYS A 45 -2.87 -16.32 0.91
C LYS A 45 -3.97 -16.19 1.94
N VAL A 46 -3.91 -17.00 2.98
CA VAL A 46 -4.89 -17.04 4.07
C VAL A 46 -4.27 -16.67 5.41
N SER A 47 -5.12 -16.35 6.38
CA SER A 47 -4.67 -16.01 7.73
C SER A 47 -3.78 -17.11 8.33
N GLY A 48 -2.73 -16.71 9.04
CA GLY A 48 -1.74 -17.61 9.63
C GLY A 48 -0.58 -17.99 8.72
N GLU A 49 -0.70 -17.80 7.39
CA GLU A 49 0.43 -18.00 6.49
C GLU A 49 1.48 -16.88 6.63
N ARG A 50 2.75 -17.26 6.51
CA ARG A 50 3.86 -16.30 6.60
C ARG A 50 4.19 -15.70 5.25
N LEU A 51 4.55 -14.42 5.28
CA LEU A 51 5.10 -13.67 4.15
C LEU A 51 6.50 -13.18 4.51
N GLN A 52 7.41 -13.21 3.54
CA GLN A 52 8.70 -12.53 3.67
C GLN A 52 8.53 -11.10 3.16
N LEU A 53 8.96 -10.15 3.98
CA LEU A 53 8.88 -8.73 3.69
C LEU A 53 10.29 -8.14 3.71
N LEU A 54 10.51 -7.13 2.86
CA LEU A 54 11.70 -6.29 2.87
C LEU A 54 11.23 -4.84 2.96
N GLY A 55 11.60 -4.14 4.03
CA GLY A 55 11.28 -2.74 4.20
C GLY A 55 11.31 -2.25 5.65
N PRO A 56 10.90 -0.99 5.90
CA PRO A 56 10.36 -0.03 4.92
C PRO A 56 11.41 0.43 3.90
N LEU A 57 10.96 0.79 2.69
CA LEU A 57 11.82 1.23 1.58
C LEU A 57 11.36 2.58 1.01
N GLY A 58 12.29 3.32 0.41
CA GLY A 58 12.04 4.63 -0.19
C GLY A 58 12.05 5.78 0.82
N ARG A 59 11.80 6.99 0.31
CA ARG A 59 11.57 8.19 1.13
C ARG A 59 10.08 8.51 1.07
N GLY A 60 9.44 8.62 2.23
CA GLY A 60 8.02 8.97 2.33
C GLY A 60 7.74 10.41 1.93
N PHE A 61 6.48 10.82 2.06
CA PHE A 61 6.09 12.21 1.89
C PHE A 61 6.66 13.08 3.02
N THR A 62 6.92 14.35 2.71
CA THR A 62 7.19 15.35 3.73
C THR A 62 6.01 15.45 4.69
N GLU A 63 6.29 15.48 5.98
CA GLU A 63 5.23 15.56 6.98
C GLU A 63 4.39 16.82 6.78
N SER A 64 3.07 16.65 6.83
CA SER A 64 2.14 17.69 6.43
C SER A 64 1.89 18.75 7.51
N HIS A 65 2.41 18.56 8.72
CA HIS A 65 2.18 19.46 9.87
C HIS A 65 2.76 20.87 9.65
N TYR A 66 3.56 21.07 8.59
CA TYR A 66 3.99 22.39 8.11
C TYR A 66 2.94 23.11 7.25
N PHE A 67 1.86 22.43 6.86
CA PHE A 67 0.84 22.97 5.96
C PHE A 67 -0.49 23.10 6.68
N SER A 68 -1.20 24.19 6.42
CA SER A 68 -2.57 24.40 6.89
C SER A 68 -3.61 23.64 6.05
N ARG A 69 -3.30 23.36 4.78
CA ARG A 69 -4.15 22.63 3.85
C ARG A 69 -3.32 21.89 2.80
N VAL A 70 -3.75 20.68 2.45
CA VAL A 70 -3.09 19.83 1.45
C VAL A 70 -4.10 19.35 0.40
N LEU A 71 -3.70 19.41 -0.87
CA LEU A 71 -4.44 18.82 -1.98
C LEU A 71 -3.80 17.49 -2.36
N LEU A 72 -4.60 16.43 -2.40
CA LEU A 72 -4.18 15.08 -2.76
C LEU A 72 -4.78 14.72 -4.11
N PHE A 73 -3.96 14.15 -5.01
CA PHE A 73 -4.40 13.68 -6.32
C PHE A 73 -4.08 12.20 -6.44
N ALA A 74 -5.10 11.37 -6.50
CA ALA A 74 -5.00 9.92 -6.55
C ALA A 74 -5.68 9.35 -7.80
N GLY A 75 -5.24 8.19 -8.26
CA GLY A 75 -5.99 7.42 -9.25
C GLY A 75 -5.70 5.92 -9.18
N GLY A 76 -6.77 5.12 -9.21
CA GLY A 76 -6.71 3.66 -9.03
C GLY A 76 -5.84 3.24 -7.84
N ILE A 77 -4.90 2.33 -8.09
CA ILE A 77 -3.95 1.83 -7.07
C ILE A 77 -2.91 2.85 -6.59
N GLY A 78 -2.97 4.11 -7.05
CA GLY A 78 -2.15 5.20 -6.52
C GLY A 78 -2.71 5.82 -5.23
N MET A 79 -3.94 5.46 -4.83
CA MET A 79 -4.58 5.95 -3.61
C MET A 79 -3.92 5.50 -2.28
N PRO A 80 -3.46 4.23 -2.12
CA PRO A 80 -2.99 3.74 -0.82
C PRO A 80 -1.94 4.59 -0.09
N PRO A 81 -0.84 5.03 -0.74
CA PRO A 81 0.16 5.85 -0.05
C PRO A 81 -0.40 7.22 0.39
N LEU A 82 -1.38 7.77 -0.33
CA LEU A 82 -2.02 9.04 0.01
C LEU A 82 -2.99 8.91 1.18
N TYR A 83 -3.65 7.74 1.32
CA TYR A 83 -4.42 7.43 2.51
C TYR A 83 -3.53 7.39 3.75
N SER A 84 -2.41 6.68 3.68
CA SER A 84 -1.44 6.61 4.79
C SER A 84 -0.89 8.00 5.17
N LEU A 85 -0.66 8.87 4.18
CA LEU A 85 -0.29 10.26 4.42
C LEU A 85 -1.39 11.01 5.18
N ALA A 86 -2.63 10.96 4.70
CA ALA A 86 -3.76 11.65 5.33
C ALA A 86 -3.98 11.18 6.77
N GLU A 87 -3.85 9.88 7.04
CA GLU A 87 -4.03 9.28 8.36
C GLU A 87 -2.93 9.70 9.36
N SER A 88 -1.67 9.80 8.90
CA SER A 88 -0.55 10.25 9.75
C SER A 88 -0.55 11.76 10.01
N SER A 89 -1.37 12.51 9.27
CA SER A 89 -1.39 13.97 9.21
C SER A 89 -2.54 14.59 10.01
N LYS A 90 -2.62 14.28 11.31
CA LYS A 90 -3.71 14.80 12.16
C LYS A 90 -3.68 16.32 12.24
N GLY A 91 -4.84 16.95 12.10
CA GLY A 91 -5.01 18.41 12.24
C GLY A 91 -4.72 19.21 10.98
N VAL A 92 -4.46 18.57 9.84
CA VAL A 92 -4.31 19.22 8.54
C VAL A 92 -5.58 19.03 7.71
N ASP A 93 -6.08 20.10 7.10
CA ASP A 93 -7.21 20.01 6.16
C ASP A 93 -6.77 19.32 4.85
N PHE A 94 -7.52 18.32 4.40
CA PHE A 94 -7.26 17.65 3.13
C PHE A 94 -8.40 17.84 2.13
N THR A 95 -8.05 17.96 0.85
CA THR A 95 -8.99 17.76 -0.26
C THR A 95 -8.42 16.71 -1.21
N LEU A 96 -9.16 15.62 -1.42
CA LEU A 96 -8.77 14.54 -2.32
C LEU A 96 -9.51 14.64 -3.66
N PHE A 97 -8.74 14.67 -4.74
CA PHE A 97 -9.21 14.41 -6.09
C PHE A 97 -8.86 12.96 -6.44
N TYR A 98 -9.87 12.14 -6.74
CA TYR A 98 -9.69 10.75 -7.14
C TYR A 98 -10.21 10.51 -8.55
N GLY A 99 -9.39 9.87 -9.39
CA GLY A 99 -9.78 9.42 -10.73
C GLY A 99 -9.68 7.90 -10.88
N GLY A 100 -10.79 7.25 -11.21
CA GLY A 100 -10.83 5.85 -11.63
C GLY A 100 -10.83 5.74 -13.16
N ARG A 101 -10.43 4.57 -13.71
CA ARG A 101 -10.61 4.28 -15.14
C ARG A 101 -12.09 4.01 -15.46
N SER A 102 -12.82 3.50 -14.50
CA SER A 102 -14.25 3.19 -14.54
C SER A 102 -14.90 3.51 -13.21
N ARG A 103 -16.23 3.54 -13.16
CA ARG A 103 -17.01 3.74 -11.92
C ARG A 103 -16.82 2.60 -10.89
N SER A 104 -16.38 1.44 -11.36
CA SER A 104 -16.15 0.24 -10.54
C SER A 104 -14.73 0.12 -10.01
N ASP A 105 -13.84 1.06 -10.34
CA ASP A 105 -12.48 1.14 -9.78
C ASP A 105 -12.43 1.87 -8.43
#